data_AF-A0A5C6MH60-F1
#
_entry.id   AF-A0A5C6MH60-F1
#
_cell.length_a   1.000
_cell.length_b   1.000
_cell.length_c   1.000
_cell.angle_alpha   90.00
_cell.angle_beta   90.00
_cell.angle_gamma   90.00
#
_symmetry.space_group_name_H-M   'P 1'
#
loop_
_entity.id
_entity.type
_entity.pdbx_description
1 polymer ?
#
loop_
_entity_poly.entity_id
_entity_poly.type
_entity_poly.pdbx_seq_one_letter_code
_entity_poly.pdbx_strand_id
1 'polypeptide(L)'
;MDSGVFAAHSGGGRLALPSLRLLAPPLQLMMASMWKVLKKRDVPNYWTLAEYVSLVVDVVPDMLMHKHRLQLLLGLRARYILELCRNDLMDRDLILSHLEKIKSCPLVNVDEPGPDIVVNFVELIHSLLKDPEARQEFFTEVFPVEYGTQYDNDLQTLFYNFPTALQNSAAEVKSGNLESPVGYYYQGVWRALDGTTIQQFHTSSAVCQCLKGKMIHRYGDSTIRQWYEYLVATVPDLKDFNLHSRTQVGPFMALDYTNNIMVTYRCHGPPIRFVDMSWNF
;
A
#
# COMPACT_ATOMS: atom_id res chain seq x y z
N MET A 1 -39.31 33.53 47.54
CA MET A 1 -38.34 32.65 48.21
C MET A 1 -37.92 31.61 47.20
N ASP A 2 -36.65 31.70 46.80
CA ASP A 2 -35.98 30.80 45.85
C ASP A 2 -35.93 29.36 46.34
N SER A 3 -36.00 28.42 45.39
CA SER A 3 -35.03 27.32 45.26
C SER A 3 -35.37 26.48 44.04
N GLY A 4 -34.56 26.62 42.98
CA GLY A 4 -34.62 25.80 41.78
C GLY A 4 -33.21 25.43 41.35
N VAL A 5 -32.73 24.30 41.90
CA VAL A 5 -31.46 23.65 41.60
C VAL A 5 -31.41 23.24 40.13
N PHE A 6 -30.47 23.78 39.35
CA PHE A 6 -30.17 23.27 38.01
C PHE A 6 -29.17 22.11 38.13
N ALA A 7 -29.69 20.91 37.85
CA ALA A 7 -28.90 19.71 37.67
C ALA A 7 -28.02 19.82 36.41
N ALA A 8 -26.72 19.54 36.57
CA ALA A 8 -25.78 19.40 35.47
C ALA A 8 -26.04 18.08 34.74
N HIS A 9 -26.45 18.17 33.47
CA HIS A 9 -26.41 17.02 32.55
C HIS A 9 -25.03 16.92 31.90
N SER A 10 -24.36 15.78 32.14
CA SER A 10 -23.13 15.37 31.46
C SER A 10 -23.45 14.94 30.02
N GLY A 11 -23.47 15.90 29.09
CA GLY A 11 -23.40 15.62 27.66
C GLY A 11 -21.96 15.77 27.18
N GLY A 12 -21.34 14.70 26.68
CA GLY A 12 -20.00 14.73 26.10
C GLY A 12 -19.90 15.80 25.00
N GLY A 13 -19.35 16.96 25.35
CA GLY A 13 -19.33 18.13 24.49
C GLY A 13 -18.47 17.90 23.26
N ARG A 14 -19.11 17.81 22.09
CA ARG A 14 -18.40 17.94 20.80
C ARG A 14 -17.89 19.38 20.71
N LEU A 15 -16.57 19.56 20.71
CA LEU A 15 -15.95 20.87 20.51
C LEU A 15 -16.44 21.46 19.19
N ALA A 16 -16.80 22.74 19.21
CA ALA A 16 -17.21 23.45 18.00
C ALA A 16 -16.04 23.58 17.01
N LEU A 17 -16.33 23.54 15.70
CA LEU A 17 -15.32 23.64 14.63
C LEU A 17 -14.38 24.86 14.76
N PRO A 18 -14.84 26.06 15.19
CA PRO A 18 -13.94 27.20 15.42
C PRO A 18 -12.91 26.92 16.52
N SER A 19 -13.31 26.25 17.61
CA SER A 19 -12.43 25.88 18.71
C SER A 19 -11.39 24.83 18.31
N LEU A 20 -11.74 23.91 17.42
CA LEU A 20 -10.81 22.91 16.87
C LEU A 20 -9.72 23.55 16.00
N ARG A 21 -10.07 24.56 15.20
CA ARG A 21 -9.09 25.29 14.35
C ARG A 21 -8.06 26.09 15.14
N LEU A 22 -8.37 26.46 16.38
CA LEU A 22 -7.43 27.10 17.31
C LEU A 22 -6.40 26.10 17.87
N LEU A 23 -6.76 24.81 17.96
CA LEU A 23 -5.95 23.78 18.60
C LEU A 23 -5.08 22.99 17.63
N ALA A 24 -5.49 22.90 16.36
CA ALA A 24 -4.75 22.16 15.34
C ALA A 24 -4.86 22.83 13.95
N PRO A 25 -3.80 22.77 13.13
CA PRO A 25 -3.84 23.21 11.75
C PRO A 25 -4.98 22.53 10.95
N PRO A 26 -5.64 23.24 10.02
CA PRO A 26 -6.74 22.69 9.21
C PRO A 26 -6.44 21.35 8.53
N LEU A 27 -5.19 21.19 8.06
CA LEU A 27 -4.73 19.97 7.41
C LEU A 27 -4.72 18.76 8.36
N GLN A 28 -4.34 18.96 9.63
CA GLN A 28 -4.37 17.90 10.64
C GLN A 28 -5.81 17.51 11.02
N LEU A 29 -6.71 18.49 11.07
CA LEU A 29 -8.14 18.23 11.31
C LEU A 29 -8.77 17.45 10.16
N MET A 30 -8.44 17.80 8.91
CA MET A 30 -8.87 17.04 7.73
C MET A 30 -8.31 15.62 7.77
N MET A 31 -7.02 15.47 8.05
CA MET A 31 -6.37 14.16 8.18
C MET A 31 -7.02 13.28 9.26
N ALA A 32 -7.32 13.85 10.42
CA ALA A 32 -8.01 13.15 11.51
C ALA A 32 -9.44 12.75 11.12
N SER A 33 -10.15 13.59 10.38
CA SER A 33 -11.47 13.28 9.83
C SER A 33 -11.41 12.12 8.84
N MET A 34 -10.42 12.15 7.94
CA MET A 34 -10.18 11.11 6.93
C MET A 34 -9.75 9.78 7.57
N TRP A 35 -8.90 9.82 8.58
CA TRP A 35 -8.55 8.64 9.37
C TRP A 35 -9.77 8.01 10.05
N LYS A 36 -10.68 8.84 10.55
CA LYS A 36 -11.93 8.38 11.16
C LYS A 36 -12.84 7.67 10.16
N VAL A 37 -12.89 8.11 8.89
CA VAL A 37 -13.64 7.44 7.82
C VAL A 37 -13.14 6.00 7.63
N LEU A 38 -11.83 5.81 7.52
CA LEU A 38 -11.21 4.49 7.41
C LEU A 38 -11.42 3.63 8.66
N LYS A 39 -11.19 4.20 9.84
CA LYS A 39 -11.35 3.47 11.12
C LYS A 39 -12.78 2.99 11.34
N LYS A 40 -13.77 3.75 10.88
CA LYS A 40 -15.19 3.39 10.96
C LYS A 40 -15.70 2.58 9.77
N ARG A 41 -14.86 2.32 8.76
CA ARG A 41 -15.22 1.68 7.50
C ARG A 41 -16.42 2.34 6.84
N ASP A 42 -16.41 3.67 6.84
CA ASP A 42 -17.47 4.49 6.25
C ASP A 42 -17.28 4.57 4.73
N VAL A 43 -17.55 3.44 4.06
CA VAL A 43 -17.29 3.21 2.62
C VAL A 43 -17.89 4.27 1.71
N PRO A 44 -19.12 4.81 1.95
CA PRO A 44 -19.67 5.88 1.12
C PRO A 44 -18.75 7.13 1.03
N ASN A 45 -17.94 7.38 2.05
CA ASN A 45 -17.00 8.51 2.08
C ASN A 45 -15.59 8.17 1.52
N TYR A 46 -15.35 6.93 1.07
CA TYR A 46 -14.06 6.51 0.52
C TYR A 46 -13.72 7.23 -0.78
N TRP A 47 -14.73 7.61 -1.58
CA TRP A 47 -14.48 8.39 -2.79
C TRP A 47 -13.92 9.78 -2.45
N THR A 48 -14.57 10.50 -1.53
CA THR A 48 -14.09 11.81 -1.06
C THR A 48 -12.71 11.72 -0.42
N LEU A 49 -12.44 10.63 0.31
CA LEU A 49 -11.13 10.35 0.87
C LEU A 49 -10.06 10.20 -0.22
N ALA A 50 -10.35 9.47 -1.30
CA ALA A 50 -9.43 9.31 -2.42
C ALA A 50 -9.14 10.65 -3.12
N GLU A 51 -10.16 11.49 -3.34
CA GLU A 51 -9.97 12.84 -3.90
C GLU A 51 -9.07 13.71 -3.02
N TYR A 52 -9.25 13.64 -1.70
CA TYR A 52 -8.39 14.36 -0.76
C TYR A 52 -6.93 13.87 -0.83
N VAL A 53 -6.72 12.56 -0.83
CA VAL A 53 -5.37 11.98 -0.95
C VAL A 53 -4.72 12.39 -2.27
N SER A 54 -5.47 12.36 -3.38
CA SER A 54 -4.98 12.80 -4.69
C SER A 54 -4.52 14.25 -4.64
N LEU A 55 -5.35 15.16 -4.12
CA LEU A 55 -5.01 16.58 -4.05
C LEU A 55 -3.77 16.86 -3.20
N VAL A 56 -3.63 16.19 -2.06
CA VAL A 56 -2.45 16.37 -1.20
C VAL A 56 -1.18 15.82 -1.86
N VAL A 57 -1.30 14.69 -2.55
CA VAL A 57 -0.20 14.08 -3.31
C VAL A 57 0.21 14.94 -4.51
N ASP A 58 -0.74 15.59 -5.19
CA ASP A 58 -0.45 16.49 -6.31
C ASP A 58 0.34 17.73 -5.85
N VAL A 59 0.06 18.20 -4.62
CA VAL A 59 0.78 19.34 -4.01
C VAL A 59 2.15 18.92 -3.47
N VAL A 60 2.26 17.71 -2.90
CA VAL A 60 3.51 17.18 -2.32
C VAL A 60 3.84 15.81 -2.95
N PRO A 61 4.38 15.79 -4.18
CA PRO A 61 4.56 14.60 -4.97
C PRO A 61 5.71 13.70 -4.54
N ASP A 62 6.36 13.95 -3.40
CA ASP A 62 7.34 13.03 -2.77
C ASP A 62 6.85 12.46 -1.43
N MET A 63 5.64 12.83 -1.00
CA MET A 63 5.07 12.45 0.30
C MET A 63 4.83 10.94 0.47
N LEU A 64 4.45 10.22 -0.58
CA LEU A 64 4.28 8.76 -0.54
C LEU A 64 5.08 8.08 -1.66
N MET A 65 5.50 6.83 -1.49
CA MET A 65 6.01 6.07 -2.63
C MET A 65 4.93 5.98 -3.72
N HIS A 66 5.30 6.11 -5.00
CA HIS A 66 4.36 6.04 -6.13
C HIS A 66 3.41 4.83 -6.03
N LYS A 67 4.00 3.67 -5.71
CA LYS A 67 3.26 2.42 -5.48
C LYS A 67 2.21 2.51 -4.37
N HIS A 68 2.54 3.07 -3.21
CA HIS A 68 1.59 3.20 -2.09
C HIS A 68 0.45 4.17 -2.41
N ARG A 69 0.74 5.24 -3.16
CA ARG A 69 -0.30 6.17 -3.65
C ARG A 69 -1.28 5.46 -4.55
N LEU A 70 -0.76 4.75 -5.54
CA LEU A 70 -1.56 4.01 -6.51
C LEU A 70 -2.43 2.97 -5.81
N GLN A 71 -1.85 2.19 -4.90
CA GLN A 71 -2.59 1.18 -4.13
C GLN A 71 -3.68 1.80 -3.25
N LEU A 72 -3.37 2.87 -2.51
CA LEU A 72 -4.35 3.53 -1.65
C LEU A 72 -5.50 4.13 -2.45
N LEU A 73 -5.21 4.86 -3.54
CA LEU A 73 -6.22 5.50 -4.36
C LEU A 73 -7.09 4.49 -5.11
N LEU A 74 -6.48 3.52 -5.79
CA LEU A 74 -7.23 2.47 -6.49
C LEU A 74 -8.03 1.62 -5.50
N GLY A 75 -7.46 1.32 -4.33
CA GLY A 75 -8.12 0.50 -3.34
C GLY A 75 -9.35 1.16 -2.71
N LEU A 76 -9.25 2.44 -2.37
CA LEU A 76 -10.38 3.23 -1.88
C LEU A 76 -11.50 3.30 -2.92
N ARG A 77 -11.14 3.60 -4.18
CA ARG A 77 -12.11 3.74 -5.28
C ARG A 77 -12.77 2.41 -5.63
N ALA A 78 -12.00 1.32 -5.66
CA ALA A 78 -12.54 -0.01 -5.92
C ALA A 78 -13.49 -0.47 -4.82
N ARG A 79 -13.12 -0.29 -3.54
CA ARG A 79 -13.99 -0.66 -2.42
C ARG A 79 -15.31 0.12 -2.42
N TYR A 80 -15.27 1.40 -2.81
CA TYR A 80 -16.46 2.23 -3.00
C TYR A 80 -17.35 1.70 -4.14
N ILE A 81 -16.77 1.41 -5.31
CA ILE A 81 -17.53 0.90 -6.47
C ILE A 81 -18.16 -0.47 -6.16
N LEU A 82 -17.42 -1.38 -5.52
CA LEU A 82 -17.95 -2.67 -5.11
C LEU A 82 -19.12 -2.54 -4.13
N GLU A 83 -19.09 -1.52 -3.26
CA GLU A 83 -20.23 -1.22 -2.37
C GLU A 83 -21.46 -0.73 -3.16
N LEU A 84 -21.26 0.08 -4.21
CA LEU A 84 -22.34 0.46 -5.12
C LEU A 84 -22.92 -0.76 -5.86
N CYS A 85 -22.06 -1.69 -6.28
CA CYS A 85 -22.48 -2.93 -6.94
C CYS A 85 -23.29 -3.87 -6.02
N ARG A 86 -23.09 -3.76 -4.71
CA ARG A 86 -23.79 -4.58 -3.70
C ARG A 86 -25.22 -4.12 -3.44
N ASN A 87 -25.52 -2.84 -3.67
CA ASN A 87 -26.85 -2.28 -3.41
C ASN A 87 -27.87 -2.71 -4.47
N ASP A 88 -29.10 -3.06 -4.05
CA ASP A 88 -30.17 -3.49 -4.96
C ASP A 88 -30.64 -2.36 -5.91
N LEU A 89 -30.48 -1.11 -5.50
CA LEU A 89 -30.75 0.09 -6.29
C LEU A 89 -29.49 0.53 -7.06
N MET A 90 -28.93 -0.36 -7.88
CA MET A 90 -27.73 -0.05 -8.64
C MET A 90 -27.98 1.07 -9.66
N ASP A 91 -27.29 2.19 -9.49
CA ASP A 91 -27.17 3.24 -10.50
C ASP A 91 -26.01 2.88 -11.45
N ARG A 92 -26.35 2.23 -12.57
CA ARG A 92 -25.38 1.78 -13.58
C ARG A 92 -24.60 2.94 -14.17
N ASP A 93 -25.25 4.07 -14.43
CA ASP A 93 -24.62 5.23 -15.06
C ASP A 93 -23.61 5.88 -14.12
N LEU A 94 -23.95 5.95 -12.83
CA LEU A 94 -23.02 6.39 -11.79
C LEU A 94 -21.78 5.49 -11.73
N ILE A 95 -21.95 4.16 -11.71
CA ILE A 95 -20.82 3.22 -11.65
C ILE A 95 -19.91 3.37 -12.87
N LEU A 96 -20.47 3.46 -14.08
CA LEU A 96 -19.70 3.66 -15.31
C LEU A 96 -18.93 4.99 -15.29
N SER A 97 -19.56 6.07 -14.80
CA SER A 97 -18.88 7.36 -14.63
C SER A 97 -17.67 7.26 -13.68
N HIS A 98 -17.79 6.50 -12.58
CA HIS A 98 -16.69 6.28 -11.64
C HIS A 98 -15.58 5.40 -12.23
N LEU A 99 -15.92 4.40 -13.06
CA LEU A 99 -14.93 3.58 -13.77
C LEU A 99 -14.11 4.42 -14.76
N GLU A 100 -14.73 5.33 -15.51
CA GLU A 100 -14.01 6.24 -16.40
C GLU A 100 -13.07 7.20 -15.64
N LYS A 101 -13.44 7.61 -14.41
CA LYS A 101 -12.55 8.37 -13.52
C LYS A 101 -11.37 7.56 -12.99
N ILE A 102 -11.51 6.25 -12.83
CA ILE A 102 -10.39 5.37 -12.47
C ILE A 102 -9.44 5.22 -13.66
N LYS A 103 -9.97 5.00 -14.88
CA LYS A 103 -9.17 4.87 -16.10
C LYS A 103 -8.40 6.14 -16.44
N SER A 104 -9.00 7.31 -16.23
CA SER A 104 -8.37 8.61 -16.50
C SER A 104 -7.40 9.08 -15.41
N CYS A 105 -7.13 8.25 -14.39
CA CYS A 105 -6.23 8.63 -13.30
C CYS A 105 -4.76 8.71 -13.78
N PRO A 106 -4.09 9.89 -13.71
CA PRO A 106 -2.76 10.11 -14.29
C PRO A 106 -1.62 9.27 -13.71
N LEU A 107 -1.85 8.61 -12.56
CA LEU A 107 -0.88 7.76 -11.88
C LEU A 107 -0.69 6.40 -12.56
N VAL A 108 -1.52 6.07 -13.55
CA VAL A 108 -1.42 4.87 -14.38
C VAL A 108 -0.58 5.20 -15.62
N ASN A 109 0.71 5.49 -15.44
CA ASN A 109 1.64 5.58 -16.56
C ASN A 109 2.11 4.18 -16.99
N VAL A 110 2.30 4.02 -18.31
CA VAL A 110 2.36 2.77 -19.08
C VAL A 110 3.61 1.89 -18.81
N ASP A 111 4.58 2.38 -18.04
CA ASP A 111 5.89 1.71 -17.88
C ASP A 111 6.05 0.83 -16.61
N GLU A 112 5.02 0.73 -15.77
CA GLU A 112 4.98 -0.19 -14.61
C GLU A 112 3.78 -1.15 -14.76
N PRO A 113 3.74 -2.33 -14.11
CA PRO A 113 2.68 -3.34 -14.25
C PRO A 113 1.29 -2.93 -13.67
N GLY A 114 1.02 -1.62 -13.57
CA GLY A 114 -0.26 -1.03 -13.17
C GLY A 114 -1.40 -1.05 -14.21
N PRO A 115 -1.18 -1.11 -15.54
CA PRO A 115 -2.26 -1.15 -16.53
C PRO A 115 -3.17 -2.37 -16.35
N ASP A 116 -2.56 -3.55 -16.15
CA ASP A 116 -3.28 -4.83 -16.02
C ASP A 116 -4.23 -4.84 -14.83
N ILE A 117 -3.84 -4.18 -13.73
CA ILE A 117 -4.63 -4.13 -12.49
C ILE A 117 -5.94 -3.36 -12.69
N VAL A 118 -5.87 -2.21 -13.38
CA VAL A 118 -7.05 -1.38 -13.65
C VAL A 118 -7.95 -2.03 -14.69
N VAL A 119 -7.37 -2.64 -15.73
CA VAL A 119 -8.11 -3.38 -16.76
C VAL A 119 -8.86 -4.54 -16.14
N ASN A 120 -8.20 -5.39 -15.35
CA ASN A 120 -8.82 -6.54 -14.69
C ASN A 120 -9.96 -6.12 -13.75
N PHE A 121 -9.79 -5.02 -13.01
CA PHE A 121 -10.86 -4.50 -12.15
C PHE A 121 -12.05 -3.98 -12.96
N VAL A 122 -11.80 -3.23 -14.04
CA VAL A 122 -12.86 -2.74 -14.93
C VAL A 122 -13.65 -3.90 -15.54
N GLU A 123 -12.96 -4.94 -16.00
CA GLU A 123 -13.59 -6.15 -16.55
C GLU A 123 -14.43 -6.88 -15.50
N LEU A 124 -13.92 -7.01 -14.27
CA LEU A 124 -14.69 -7.54 -13.14
C LEU A 124 -15.96 -6.72 -12.90
N ILE A 125 -15.89 -5.40 -12.84
CA ILE A 125 -17.11 -4.60 -12.62
C ILE A 125 -18.08 -4.77 -13.79
N HIS A 126 -17.60 -4.84 -15.03
CA HIS A 126 -18.47 -5.12 -16.18
C HIS A 126 -19.15 -6.49 -16.10
N SER A 127 -18.47 -7.55 -15.63
CA SER A 127 -19.08 -8.87 -15.46
C SER A 127 -20.14 -8.87 -14.36
N LEU A 128 -19.87 -8.25 -13.21
CA LEU A 128 -20.83 -8.09 -12.12
C LEU A 128 -22.07 -7.28 -12.52
N LEU A 129 -21.91 -6.30 -13.43
CA LEU A 129 -23.01 -5.51 -13.97
C LEU A 129 -23.81 -6.25 -15.05
N LYS A 130 -23.25 -7.28 -15.68
CA LYS A 130 -23.88 -8.04 -16.77
C LYS A 130 -24.70 -9.21 -16.23
N ASP A 131 -24.18 -9.93 -15.25
CA ASP A 131 -24.79 -11.15 -14.73
C ASP A 131 -25.12 -11.01 -13.23
N PRO A 132 -26.42 -10.94 -12.86
CA PRO A 132 -26.84 -10.82 -11.48
C PRO A 132 -26.57 -12.09 -10.65
N GLU A 133 -26.50 -13.28 -11.24
CA GLU A 133 -26.20 -14.53 -10.52
C GLU A 133 -24.72 -14.60 -10.18
N ALA A 134 -23.84 -14.37 -11.16
CA ALA A 134 -22.40 -14.27 -10.93
C ALA A 134 -22.06 -13.16 -9.90
N ARG A 135 -22.82 -12.07 -9.89
CA ARG A 135 -22.70 -11.01 -8.88
C ARG A 135 -23.01 -11.51 -7.47
N GLN A 136 -24.07 -12.30 -7.29
CA GLN A 136 -24.42 -12.86 -5.97
C GLN A 136 -23.36 -13.85 -5.49
N GLU A 137 -22.87 -14.71 -6.38
CA GLU A 137 -21.77 -15.64 -6.08
C GLU A 137 -20.50 -14.88 -5.67
N PHE A 138 -20.12 -13.84 -6.43
CA PHE A 138 -18.97 -12.99 -6.11
C PHE A 138 -19.08 -12.37 -4.72
N PHE A 139 -20.23 -11.80 -4.35
CA PHE A 139 -20.40 -11.18 -3.02
C PHE A 139 -20.47 -12.19 -1.87
N THR A 140 -20.77 -13.45 -2.17
CA THR A 140 -20.85 -14.52 -1.18
C THR A 140 -19.49 -15.19 -0.97
N GLU A 141 -18.80 -15.57 -2.05
CA GLU A 141 -17.60 -16.41 -1.99
C GLU A 141 -16.31 -15.60 -2.12
N VAL A 142 -16.25 -14.64 -3.05
CA VAL A 142 -14.99 -13.95 -3.40
C VAL A 142 -14.79 -12.69 -2.58
N PHE A 143 -15.84 -11.89 -2.42
CA PHE A 143 -15.76 -10.58 -1.77
C PHE A 143 -15.27 -10.64 -0.32
N PRO A 144 -15.73 -11.56 0.56
CA PRO A 144 -15.25 -11.61 1.95
C PRO A 144 -13.77 -12.00 2.06
N VAL A 145 -13.25 -12.75 1.08
CA VAL A 145 -11.86 -13.22 1.05
C VAL A 145 -10.94 -12.14 0.49
N GLU A 146 -11.29 -11.56 -0.65
CA GLU A 146 -10.42 -10.64 -1.39
C GLU A 146 -10.61 -9.17 -0.97
N TYR A 147 -11.84 -8.74 -0.65
CA TYR A 147 -12.19 -7.35 -0.32
C TYR A 147 -12.76 -7.19 1.10
N GLY A 148 -12.57 -8.22 1.93
CA GLY A 148 -13.08 -8.24 3.30
C GLY A 148 -12.21 -7.48 4.30
N THR A 149 -12.16 -7.98 5.53
CA THR A 149 -11.51 -7.27 6.64
C THR A 149 -10.01 -7.07 6.43
N GLN A 150 -9.31 -8.00 5.78
CA GLN A 150 -7.89 -7.84 5.51
C GLN A 150 -7.64 -6.65 4.57
N TYR A 151 -8.45 -6.51 3.53
CA TYR A 151 -8.40 -5.39 2.60
C TYR A 151 -8.61 -4.04 3.31
N ASP A 152 -9.60 -3.96 4.20
CA ASP A 152 -9.86 -2.75 5.00
C ASP A 152 -8.68 -2.40 5.91
N ASN A 153 -8.01 -3.40 6.49
CA ASN A 153 -6.82 -3.21 7.34
C ASN A 153 -5.61 -2.76 6.52
N ASP A 154 -5.47 -3.29 5.30
CA ASP A 154 -4.42 -2.92 4.35
C ASP A 154 -4.58 -1.45 3.91
N LEU A 155 -5.82 -1.03 3.60
CA LEU A 155 -6.15 0.38 3.33
C LEU A 155 -5.82 1.30 4.51
N GLN A 156 -6.18 0.88 5.73
CA GLN A 156 -5.82 1.63 6.95
C GLN A 156 -4.31 1.75 7.12
N THR A 157 -3.57 0.67 6.86
CA THR A 157 -2.11 0.65 6.97
C THR A 157 -1.48 1.60 5.94
N LEU A 158 -1.96 1.56 4.69
CA LEU A 158 -1.50 2.47 3.64
C LEU A 158 -1.77 3.94 4.00
N PHE A 159 -2.94 4.24 4.54
CA PHE A 159 -3.28 5.60 4.95
C PHE A 159 -2.56 6.05 6.23
N TYR A 160 -2.27 5.15 7.18
CA TYR A 160 -1.58 5.51 8.42
C TYR A 160 -0.18 6.10 8.18
N ASN A 161 0.48 5.67 7.10
CA ASN A 161 1.77 6.23 6.70
C ASN A 161 1.67 7.65 6.12
N PHE A 162 0.47 8.09 5.76
CA PHE A 162 0.20 9.39 5.13
C PHE A 162 0.40 10.57 6.10
N PRO A 163 -0.20 10.62 7.32
CA PRO A 163 0.07 11.67 8.29
C PRO A 163 1.56 11.83 8.66
N THR A 164 2.27 10.73 8.86
CA THR A 164 3.69 10.74 9.26
C THR A 164 4.55 11.35 8.16
N ALA A 165 4.31 10.97 6.91
CA ALA A 165 5.06 11.53 5.79
C ALA A 165 4.77 13.03 5.58
N LEU A 166 3.55 13.49 5.86
CA LEU A 166 3.19 14.91 5.78
C LEU A 166 3.94 15.76 6.82
N GLN A 167 4.08 15.22 8.03
CA GLN A 167 4.82 15.89 9.10
C GLN A 167 6.30 15.98 8.78
N ASN A 168 6.87 14.92 8.18
CA ASN A 168 8.27 14.89 7.78
C ASN A 168 8.56 15.83 6.60
N SER A 169 7.72 15.85 5.56
CA SER A 169 7.89 16.78 4.42
C SER A 169 7.75 18.25 4.85
N ALA A 170 6.86 18.55 5.79
CA ALA A 170 6.75 19.89 6.38
C ALA A 170 7.98 20.27 7.25
N ALA A 171 8.72 19.30 7.77
CA ALA A 171 9.96 19.52 8.51
C ALA A 171 11.15 19.77 7.58
N GLU A 172 11.23 19.05 6.45
CA GLU A 172 12.25 19.25 5.41
C GLU A 172 12.14 20.66 4.80
N VAL A 173 10.93 21.16 4.51
CA VAL A 173 10.73 22.53 3.99
C VAL A 173 11.21 23.61 4.97
N LYS A 174 11.25 23.31 6.29
CA LYS A 174 11.73 24.23 7.33
C LYS A 174 13.24 24.14 7.58
N SER A 175 13.85 23.02 7.18
CA SER A 175 15.28 22.79 7.29
C SER A 175 15.90 22.97 5.91
N GLY A 176 16.31 24.21 5.58
CA GLY A 176 17.13 24.47 4.39
C GLY A 176 18.53 23.82 4.44
N ASN A 177 18.71 22.75 5.21
CA ASN A 177 19.91 21.94 5.22
C ASN A 177 19.76 20.86 4.16
N LEU A 178 20.40 21.10 3.02
CA LEU A 178 20.80 20.03 2.10
C LEU A 178 21.64 19.03 2.90
N GLU A 179 21.05 17.91 3.30
CA GLU A 179 21.78 16.84 3.97
C GLU A 179 22.97 16.45 3.08
N SER A 180 24.18 16.57 3.64
CA SER A 180 25.37 16.19 2.90
C SER A 180 25.32 14.69 2.59
N PRO A 181 25.66 14.26 1.36
CA PRO A 181 25.59 12.86 0.99
C PRO A 181 26.47 12.03 1.93
N VAL A 182 25.96 10.88 2.35
CA VAL A 182 26.67 9.95 3.24
C VAL A 182 27.72 9.10 2.50
N GLY A 183 27.70 9.13 1.17
CA GLY A 183 28.61 8.38 0.33
C GLY A 183 28.35 8.56 -1.17
N TYR A 184 29.12 7.87 -2.00
CA TYR A 184 29.00 7.88 -3.45
C TYR A 184 29.44 6.55 -4.06
N TYR A 185 28.91 6.21 -5.23
CA TYR A 185 29.41 5.09 -6.03
C TYR A 185 30.58 5.54 -6.92
N TYR A 186 31.65 4.76 -6.95
CA TYR A 186 32.76 4.94 -7.89
C TYR A 186 33.25 3.57 -8.37
N GLN A 187 33.27 3.36 -9.69
CA GLN A 187 33.65 2.08 -10.32
C GLN A 187 32.86 0.88 -9.78
N GLY A 188 31.54 1.04 -9.58
CA GLY A 188 30.67 -0.03 -9.10
C GLY A 188 30.79 -0.33 -7.60
N VAL A 189 31.54 0.48 -6.86
CA VAL A 189 31.77 0.30 -5.41
C VAL A 189 31.21 1.49 -4.64
N TRP A 190 30.42 1.22 -3.60
CA TRP A 190 29.96 2.24 -2.66
C TRP A 190 31.12 2.70 -1.76
N ARG A 191 31.32 4.01 -1.66
CA ARG A 191 32.32 4.66 -0.80
C ARG A 191 31.62 5.57 0.20
N ALA A 192 31.74 5.25 1.48
CA ALA A 192 31.21 6.08 2.55
C ALA A 192 32.11 7.30 2.79
N LEU A 193 31.49 8.46 3.02
CA LEU A 193 32.21 9.73 3.27
C LEU A 193 32.57 9.94 4.74
N ASP A 194 32.01 9.13 5.64
CA ASP A 194 32.29 9.10 7.08
C ASP A 194 33.58 8.33 7.45
N GLY A 195 34.29 7.80 6.45
CA GLY A 195 35.51 6.99 6.65
C GLY A 195 35.25 5.50 6.94
N THR A 196 33.99 5.06 6.93
CA THR A 196 33.64 3.64 7.15
C THR A 196 34.15 2.79 6.00
N THR A 197 34.96 1.77 6.32
CA THR A 197 35.43 0.78 5.34
C THR A 197 34.33 -0.25 5.07
N ILE A 198 33.80 -0.27 3.84
CA ILE A 198 32.79 -1.24 3.41
C ILE A 198 33.49 -2.53 2.96
N GLN A 199 33.13 -3.66 3.55
CA GLN A 199 33.63 -4.97 3.13
C GLN A 199 33.05 -5.35 1.76
N GLN A 200 33.92 -5.73 0.82
CA GLN A 200 33.54 -6.06 -0.56
C GLN A 200 33.61 -7.57 -0.79
N PHE A 201 32.61 -8.11 -1.49
CA PHE A 201 32.54 -9.52 -1.86
C PHE A 201 32.70 -9.67 -3.36
N HIS A 202 33.93 -9.91 -3.81
CA HIS A 202 34.25 -10.02 -5.24
C HIS A 202 34.08 -11.44 -5.81
N THR A 203 33.94 -12.45 -4.96
CA THR A 203 33.85 -13.86 -5.38
C THR A 203 32.67 -14.55 -4.72
N SER A 204 32.07 -15.51 -5.43
CA SER A 204 30.99 -16.35 -4.92
C SER A 204 31.38 -17.12 -3.65
N SER A 205 32.64 -17.56 -3.55
CA SER A 205 33.18 -18.21 -2.35
C SER A 205 33.21 -17.28 -1.14
N ALA A 206 33.61 -16.00 -1.32
CA ALA A 206 33.58 -15.02 -0.22
C ALA A 206 32.15 -14.73 0.25
N VAL A 207 31.18 -14.66 -0.68
CA VAL A 207 29.75 -14.54 -0.35
C VAL A 207 29.29 -15.78 0.42
N CYS A 208 29.51 -16.98 -0.12
CA CYS A 208 29.12 -18.24 0.52
C CYS A 208 29.70 -18.37 1.94
N GLN A 209 30.98 -18.04 2.12
CA GLN A 209 31.66 -18.09 3.41
C GLN A 209 31.08 -17.08 4.40
N CYS A 210 30.69 -15.89 3.94
CA CYS A 210 29.99 -14.90 4.77
C CYS A 210 28.62 -15.40 5.22
N LEU A 211 27.91 -16.12 4.35
CA LEU A 211 26.56 -16.61 4.59
C LEU A 211 26.50 -17.94 5.34
N LYS A 212 27.61 -18.67 5.41
CA LYS A 212 27.70 -19.99 6.03
C LYS A 212 27.10 -20.02 7.44
N GLY A 213 26.17 -20.95 7.66
CA GLY A 213 25.46 -21.12 8.93
C GLY A 213 24.43 -20.03 9.26
N LYS A 214 24.03 -19.19 8.30
CA LYS A 214 23.06 -18.11 8.52
C LYS A 214 21.70 -18.40 7.88
N MET A 215 20.67 -17.92 8.56
CA MET A 215 19.32 -17.82 8.03
C MET A 215 19.01 -16.35 7.75
N ILE A 216 18.70 -16.03 6.50
CA ILE A 216 18.47 -14.66 6.03
C ILE A 216 17.00 -14.51 5.66
N HIS A 217 16.30 -13.65 6.40
CA HIS A 217 14.91 -13.32 6.12
C HIS A 217 14.82 -11.96 5.44
N ARG A 218 14.39 -11.95 4.17
CA ARG A 218 14.24 -10.75 3.35
C ARG A 218 12.77 -10.40 3.19
N TYR A 219 12.42 -9.19 3.62
CA TYR A 219 11.09 -8.60 3.48
C TYR A 219 11.22 -7.37 2.60
N GLY A 220 10.43 -7.29 1.53
CA GLY A 220 10.74 -6.29 0.51
C GLY A 220 9.77 -6.17 -0.65
N ASP A 221 10.08 -5.29 -1.59
CA ASP A 221 9.40 -5.17 -2.87
C ASP A 221 10.17 -5.94 -3.97
N SER A 222 10.01 -5.52 -5.23
CA SER A 222 10.73 -6.09 -6.38
C SER A 222 12.24 -5.95 -6.28
N THR A 223 12.77 -4.90 -5.65
CA THR A 223 14.21 -4.70 -5.48
C THR A 223 14.80 -5.76 -4.55
N ILE A 224 14.12 -6.05 -3.43
CA ILE A 224 14.57 -7.10 -2.51
C ILE A 224 14.38 -8.50 -3.11
N ARG A 225 13.39 -8.69 -4.00
CA ARG A 225 13.24 -9.92 -4.80
C ARG A 225 14.43 -10.11 -5.73
N GLN A 226 14.84 -9.08 -6.47
CA GLN A 226 16.02 -9.14 -7.34
C GLN A 226 17.29 -9.50 -6.56
N TRP A 227 17.44 -8.99 -5.34
CA TRP A 227 18.55 -9.39 -4.47
C TRP A 227 18.48 -10.86 -4.03
N TYR A 228 17.28 -11.41 -3.79
CA TYR A 228 17.10 -12.83 -3.53
C TYR A 228 17.57 -13.65 -4.74
N GLU A 229 17.12 -13.30 -5.94
CA GLU A 229 17.49 -13.95 -7.20
C GLU A 229 19.00 -13.87 -7.45
N TYR A 230 19.61 -12.72 -7.18
CA TYR A 230 21.05 -12.52 -7.27
C TYR A 230 21.82 -13.46 -6.33
N LEU A 231 21.36 -13.63 -5.07
CA LEU A 231 22.01 -14.53 -4.12
C LEU A 231 21.92 -15.99 -4.55
N VAL A 232 20.75 -16.43 -5.03
CA VAL A 232 20.56 -17.79 -5.57
C VAL A 232 21.47 -18.03 -6.78
N ALA A 233 21.61 -17.05 -7.67
CA ALA A 233 22.48 -17.17 -8.85
C ALA A 233 23.99 -17.10 -8.51
N THR A 234 24.36 -16.39 -7.44
CA THR A 234 25.77 -16.13 -7.09
C THR A 234 26.35 -17.21 -6.18
N VAL A 235 25.56 -17.79 -5.28
CA VAL A 235 26.01 -18.81 -4.32
C VAL A 235 25.83 -20.21 -4.93
N PRO A 236 26.91 -20.96 -5.21
CA PRO A 236 26.86 -22.15 -6.09
C PRO A 236 25.87 -23.24 -5.67
N ASP A 237 25.77 -23.50 -4.36
CA ASP A 237 24.97 -24.59 -3.79
C ASP A 237 23.62 -24.11 -3.22
N LEU A 238 23.31 -22.81 -3.30
CA LEU A 238 22.05 -22.25 -2.84
C LEU A 238 20.98 -22.45 -3.91
N LYS A 239 20.01 -23.33 -3.65
CA LYS A 239 18.98 -23.70 -4.63
C LYS A 239 17.59 -23.37 -4.13
N ASP A 240 16.73 -22.93 -5.05
CA ASP A 240 15.32 -22.70 -4.76
C ASP A 240 14.63 -23.98 -4.27
N PHE A 241 13.89 -23.83 -3.19
CA PHE A 241 12.98 -24.80 -2.64
C PHE A 241 11.54 -24.43 -3.05
N ASN A 242 10.90 -25.31 -3.80
CA ASN A 242 9.58 -25.04 -4.35
C ASN A 242 8.49 -25.08 -3.26
N LEU A 243 8.02 -23.91 -2.86
CA LEU A 243 6.91 -23.74 -1.91
C LEU A 243 5.51 -23.82 -2.56
N HIS A 244 5.42 -24.08 -3.87
CA HIS A 244 4.17 -24.06 -4.65
C HIS A 244 3.46 -22.70 -4.63
N SER A 245 4.21 -21.62 -4.41
CA SER A 245 3.73 -20.24 -4.43
C SER A 245 3.58 -19.69 -5.85
N ARG A 246 2.73 -18.66 -6.04
CA ARG A 246 2.68 -17.91 -7.31
C ARG A 246 4.07 -17.36 -7.66
N THR A 247 4.54 -17.66 -8.87
CA THR A 247 5.90 -17.39 -9.36
C THR A 247 6.30 -15.92 -9.39
N GLN A 248 5.34 -14.99 -9.38
CA GLN A 248 5.61 -13.56 -9.51
C GLN A 248 5.83 -12.82 -8.18
N VAL A 249 5.32 -13.34 -7.06
CA VAL A 249 5.23 -12.55 -5.79
C VAL A 249 5.77 -13.28 -4.56
N GLY A 250 6.13 -14.56 -4.70
CA GLY A 250 6.57 -15.39 -3.58
C GLY A 250 5.41 -15.89 -2.71
N PRO A 251 5.68 -16.39 -1.49
CA PRO A 251 6.99 -16.44 -0.83
C PRO A 251 8.01 -17.33 -1.56
N PHE A 252 9.29 -16.95 -1.53
CA PHE A 252 10.39 -17.78 -2.05
C PHE A 252 11.30 -18.25 -0.92
N MET A 253 11.95 -19.38 -1.14
CA MET A 253 12.91 -19.98 -0.21
C MET A 253 14.01 -20.67 -1.01
N ALA A 254 15.26 -20.48 -0.59
CA ALA A 254 16.40 -21.20 -1.13
C ALA A 254 17.25 -21.77 0.01
N LEU A 255 17.81 -22.95 -0.23
CA LEU A 255 18.54 -23.75 0.75
C LEU A 255 19.89 -24.21 0.17
N ASP A 256 20.93 -24.10 0.99
CA ASP A 256 22.23 -24.75 0.82
C ASP A 256 22.46 -25.66 2.03
N TYR A 257 22.29 -26.97 1.85
CA TYR A 257 22.45 -27.95 2.92
C TYR A 257 23.93 -28.14 3.32
N THR A 258 24.87 -27.96 2.39
CA THR A 258 26.30 -28.16 2.63
C THR A 258 26.86 -27.10 3.56
N ASN A 259 26.45 -25.85 3.34
CA ASN A 259 26.91 -24.70 4.12
C ASN A 259 25.90 -24.23 5.18
N ASN A 260 24.78 -24.94 5.33
CA ASN A 260 23.69 -24.61 6.25
C ASN A 260 23.20 -23.16 6.09
N ILE A 261 22.86 -22.80 4.85
CA ILE A 261 22.36 -21.46 4.49
C ILE A 261 20.90 -21.57 4.13
N MET A 262 20.08 -20.68 4.69
CA MET A 262 18.69 -20.50 4.26
C MET A 262 18.45 -19.04 3.92
N VAL A 263 17.83 -18.79 2.77
CA VAL A 263 17.38 -17.46 2.39
C VAL A 263 15.89 -17.53 2.09
N THR A 264 15.11 -16.64 2.70
CA THR A 264 13.67 -16.53 2.41
C THR A 264 13.36 -15.13 1.90
N TYR A 265 12.50 -15.03 0.90
CA TYR A 265 11.91 -13.78 0.47
C TYR A 265 10.41 -13.77 0.71
N ARG A 266 9.93 -12.68 1.31
CA ARG A 266 8.51 -12.35 1.38
C ARG A 266 8.32 -10.92 0.89
N CYS A 267 7.36 -10.75 0.00
CA CYS A 267 6.89 -9.41 -0.33
C CYS A 267 6.35 -8.75 0.94
N HIS A 268 6.80 -7.53 1.24
CA HIS A 268 6.27 -6.70 2.32
C HIS A 268 5.62 -5.44 1.76
N GLY A 269 4.61 -4.95 2.47
CA GLY A 269 3.68 -3.93 1.99
C GLY A 269 2.40 -4.58 1.50
N PRO A 270 1.21 -4.01 1.78
CA PRO A 270 -0.04 -4.56 1.27
C PRO A 270 0.00 -4.56 -0.25
N PRO A 271 -0.16 -5.69 -0.93
CA PRO A 271 -0.67 -5.66 -2.27
C PRO A 271 -2.20 -5.71 -2.14
N ILE A 272 -2.85 -4.59 -2.40
CA ILE A 272 -4.23 -4.64 -2.91
C ILE A 272 -4.11 -5.35 -4.26
N ARG A 273 -4.35 -6.66 -4.25
CA ARG A 273 -4.37 -7.50 -5.44
C ARG A 273 -5.80 -7.52 -5.92
N PHE A 274 -6.00 -7.16 -7.18
CA PHE A 274 -7.19 -7.57 -7.91
C PHE A 274 -6.85 -8.93 -8.51
N VAL A 275 -7.58 -9.97 -8.12
CA VAL A 275 -7.35 -11.31 -8.67
C VAL A 275 -7.68 -11.25 -10.15
N ASP A 276 -6.79 -11.79 -10.98
CA ASP A 276 -7.09 -12.10 -12.38
C ASP A 276 -8.16 -13.20 -12.39
N MET A 277 -9.43 -12.81 -12.51
CA MET A 277 -10.55 -13.74 -12.60
C MET A 277 -10.80 -14.01 -14.07
N SER A 278 -9.98 -14.89 -14.65
CA SER A 278 -10.36 -15.60 -15.87
C SER A 278 -11.54 -16.51 -15.51
N TRP A 279 -12.76 -15.97 -15.59
CA TRP A 279 -13.96 -16.79 -15.66
C TRP A 279 -13.90 -17.55 -16.99
N ASN A 280 -13.45 -18.80 -16.94
CA ASN A 280 -13.64 -19.72 -18.05
C ASN A 280 -15.14 -20.06 -18.11
N PHE A 281 -15.89 -19.27 -18.88
CA PHE A 281 -17.17 -19.69 -19.45
C PHE A 281 -16.93 -20.36 -20.80
#